data_AF-A0A2A9N8N5-F1
#
_entry.id   AF-A0A2A9N8N5-F1
#
_cell.length_a   1.000
_cell.length_b   1.000
_cell.length_c   1.000
_cell.angle_alpha   90.00
_cell.angle_beta   90.00
_cell.angle_gamma   90.00
#
_symmetry.space_group_name_H-M   'P 1'
#
loop_
_entity.id
_entity.type
_entity.pdbx_description
1 polymer ?
#
loop_
_entity_poly.entity_id
_entity_poly.type
_entity_poly.pdbx_seq_one_letter_code
_entity_poly.pdbx_strand_id
1 'polypeptide(L)'
;MGGGGSKISDLFYPDNPKRRARASQLRDDVNFFANQFEEVKKKRNDILQEIKPKLNALMKKYGYNTTDELDNAVQKVLKGKALEDYNRIKQQMDKSDEAITSIFQITSVIGAVTGIFLGALVILGIMTGGVALAVLGAIGAILGVVALAAVLFSIWEGAQERANMRKAINDLSIERVKARAAYEAMNALANWAYNIKLWLDEPLISGNEELMKKKLEGDFAKDYNKSKRSAVVPVSSHINPFCNPEIHARGYLNQFLIQYDRDRGAWTNEDPNWQSGPDNIIAPTTASRFSSSHYFFDKGEYHVNPALMATKRAEPVGGDHDFPPDHPPTIKFDYKSPDGSGTLELVFSFSDEISSRGLDPNHNPWIIIYQSGQELDIKHPAVSDYLFTLVDLNSKKIFRNSKLTLISQTPG
;
A
#
# COMPACT_ATOMS: atom_id res chain seq x y z
N MET A 1 5.98 16.14 10.25
CA MET A 1 4.66 16.77 10.49
C MET A 1 4.57 18.00 9.61
N GLY A 2 4.03 17.83 8.39
CA GLY A 2 3.88 18.93 7.43
C GLY A 2 2.55 19.63 7.66
N GLY A 3 2.56 20.95 7.75
CA GLY A 3 1.36 21.78 7.82
C GLY A 3 0.54 21.60 6.54
N GLY A 4 -0.44 20.72 6.60
CA GLY A 4 -1.51 20.68 5.62
C GLY A 4 -2.36 21.92 5.84
N GLY A 5 -2.01 23.02 5.15
CA GLY A 5 -2.88 24.18 5.10
C GLY A 5 -4.29 23.73 4.74
N SER A 6 -5.28 24.15 5.53
CA SER A 6 -6.68 23.93 5.21
C SER A 6 -6.94 24.53 3.84
N LYS A 7 -7.35 23.69 2.89
CA LYS A 7 -7.81 24.11 1.58
C LYS A 7 -9.27 24.50 1.70
N ILE A 8 -9.71 25.36 0.80
CA ILE A 8 -11.11 25.81 0.71
C ILE A 8 -12.04 24.63 0.42
N SER A 9 -11.55 23.65 -0.34
CA SER A 9 -12.25 22.40 -0.58
C SER A 9 -12.56 21.63 0.70
N ASP A 10 -11.78 21.80 1.78
CA ASP A 10 -12.04 21.14 3.06
C ASP A 10 -13.31 21.66 3.74
N LEU A 11 -13.73 22.88 3.41
CA LEU A 11 -15.00 23.46 3.87
C LEU A 11 -16.19 22.64 3.37
N PHE A 12 -16.10 22.21 2.11
CA PHE A 12 -17.15 21.48 1.41
C PHE A 12 -17.01 19.97 1.57
N TYR A 13 -15.79 19.50 1.85
CA TYR A 13 -15.45 18.10 2.07
C TYR A 13 -14.62 17.96 3.36
N PRO A 14 -15.25 17.95 4.55
CA PRO A 14 -14.55 17.98 5.83
C PRO A 14 -13.64 16.76 6.09
N ASP A 15 -13.84 15.67 5.36
CA ASP A 15 -12.98 14.49 5.38
C ASP A 15 -11.74 14.59 4.47
N ASN A 16 -11.65 15.58 3.57
CA ASN A 16 -10.52 15.74 2.66
C ASN A 16 -9.17 15.89 3.37
N PRO A 17 -9.05 16.61 4.51
CA PRO A 17 -7.83 16.60 5.31
C PRO A 17 -7.43 15.19 5.77
N LYS A 18 -8.39 14.38 6.23
CA LYS A 18 -8.14 12.99 6.67
C LYS A 18 -7.72 12.10 5.50
N ARG A 19 -8.35 12.27 4.32
CA ARG A 19 -7.97 11.59 3.08
C ARG A 19 -6.55 11.97 2.63
N ARG A 20 -6.20 13.26 2.62
CA ARG A 20 -4.84 13.73 2.28
C ARG A 20 -3.81 13.13 3.23
N ALA A 21 -4.09 13.19 4.53
CA ALA A 21 -3.22 12.61 5.56
C ALA A 21 -3.03 11.11 5.34
N ARG A 22 -4.12 10.36 5.10
CA ARG A 22 -4.04 8.91 4.84
C ARG A 22 -3.27 8.60 3.57
N ALA A 23 -3.53 9.33 2.48
CA ALA A 23 -2.86 9.08 1.22
C ALA A 23 -1.35 9.41 1.30
N SER A 24 -0.98 10.49 2.00
CA SER A 24 0.43 10.79 2.33
C SER A 24 1.04 9.70 3.20
N GLN A 25 0.35 9.25 4.25
CA GLN A 25 0.82 8.18 5.12
C GLN A 25 1.07 6.89 4.35
N LEU A 26 0.15 6.48 3.47
CA LEU A 26 0.32 5.28 2.63
C LEU A 26 1.50 5.43 1.68
N ARG A 27 1.68 6.60 1.09
CA ARG A 27 2.86 6.91 0.25
C ARG A 27 4.16 6.77 1.04
N ASP A 28 4.20 7.34 2.24
CA ASP A 28 5.38 7.32 3.09
C ASP A 28 5.67 5.89 3.59
N ASP A 29 4.64 5.09 3.87
CA ASP A 29 4.75 3.65 4.20
C ASP A 29 5.36 2.86 3.03
N VAL A 30 4.89 3.10 1.81
CA VAL A 30 5.42 2.46 0.60
C VAL A 30 6.90 2.79 0.42
N ASN A 31 7.26 4.08 0.53
CA ASN A 31 8.65 4.52 0.43
C ASN A 31 9.53 3.91 1.53
N PHE A 32 9.02 3.87 2.77
CA PHE A 32 9.70 3.23 3.89
C PHE A 32 10.02 1.76 3.60
N PHE A 33 9.04 0.97 3.15
CA PHE A 33 9.28 -0.44 2.82
C PHE A 33 10.19 -0.63 1.61
N ALA A 34 10.11 0.24 0.59
CA ALA A 34 11.02 0.22 -0.55
C ALA A 34 12.48 0.51 -0.14
N ASN A 35 12.70 1.47 0.75
CA ASN A 35 14.04 1.76 1.29
C ASN A 35 14.58 0.59 2.12
N GLN A 36 13.75 0.02 3.00
CA GLN A 36 14.11 -1.17 3.78
C GLN A 36 14.45 -2.35 2.87
N PHE A 37 13.74 -2.51 1.76
CA PHE A 37 14.08 -3.51 0.76
C PHE A 37 15.48 -3.29 0.15
N GLU A 38 15.81 -2.07 -0.28
CA GLU A 38 17.12 -1.78 -0.88
C GLU A 38 18.27 -1.96 0.14
N GLU A 39 18.05 -1.62 1.41
CA GLU A 39 19.01 -1.90 2.49
C GLU A 39 19.29 -3.39 2.66
N VAL A 40 18.24 -4.22 2.70
CA VAL A 40 18.36 -5.68 2.84
C VAL A 40 18.97 -6.30 1.58
N LYS A 41 18.59 -5.82 0.40
CA LYS A 41 19.18 -6.23 -0.88
C LYS A 41 20.68 -5.95 -0.94
N LYS A 42 21.12 -4.78 -0.46
CA LYS A 42 22.53 -4.44 -0.34
C LYS A 42 23.26 -5.43 0.60
N LYS A 43 22.71 -5.66 1.81
CA LYS A 43 23.27 -6.64 2.76
C LYS A 43 23.41 -8.03 2.14
N ARG A 44 22.38 -8.49 1.42
CA ARG A 44 22.42 -9.75 0.67
C ARG A 44 23.57 -9.74 -0.33
N ASN A 45 23.70 -8.69 -1.14
CA ASN A 45 24.75 -8.60 -2.16
C ASN A 45 26.16 -8.63 -1.54
N ASP A 46 26.36 -7.90 -0.44
CA ASP A 46 27.64 -7.88 0.28
C ASP A 46 27.99 -9.30 0.77
N ILE A 47 27.02 -10.01 1.37
CA ILE A 47 27.20 -11.41 1.79
C ILE A 47 27.51 -12.33 0.59
N LEU A 48 26.78 -12.19 -0.51
CA LEU A 48 27.00 -13.00 -1.72
C LEU A 48 28.39 -12.79 -2.30
N GLN A 49 28.89 -11.56 -2.29
CA GLN A 49 30.25 -11.23 -2.72
C GLN A 49 31.31 -11.88 -1.81
N GLU A 50 31.10 -11.87 -0.49
CA GLU A 50 32.00 -12.51 0.48
C GLU A 50 32.07 -14.03 0.33
N ILE A 51 30.95 -14.69 0.04
CA ILE A 51 30.91 -16.16 -0.08
C ILE A 51 31.38 -16.67 -1.45
N LYS A 52 31.35 -15.84 -2.50
CA LYS A 52 31.74 -16.20 -3.88
C LYS A 52 33.09 -16.93 -3.97
N PRO A 53 34.21 -16.45 -3.39
CA PRO A 53 35.48 -17.18 -3.45
C PRO A 53 35.43 -18.53 -2.72
N LYS A 54 34.70 -18.64 -1.61
CA LYS A 54 34.55 -19.88 -0.84
C LYS A 54 33.74 -20.90 -1.60
N LEU A 55 32.69 -20.45 -2.27
CA LEU A 55 31.90 -21.29 -3.17
C LEU A 55 32.73 -21.79 -4.35
N ASN A 56 33.54 -20.93 -4.98
CA ASN A 56 34.45 -21.34 -6.06
C ASN A 56 35.48 -22.38 -5.59
N ALA A 57 36.03 -22.22 -4.38
CA ALA A 57 36.93 -23.21 -3.80
C ALA A 57 36.21 -24.54 -3.54
N LEU A 58 34.97 -24.49 -3.06
CA LEU A 58 34.13 -25.67 -2.86
C LEU A 58 33.81 -26.36 -4.19
N MET A 59 33.40 -25.62 -5.22
CA MET A 59 33.16 -26.15 -6.57
C MET A 59 34.38 -26.92 -7.09
N LYS A 60 35.57 -26.30 -7.02
CA LYS A 60 36.82 -26.93 -7.44
C LYS A 60 37.14 -28.18 -6.64
N LYS A 61 36.89 -28.18 -5.32
CA LYS A 61 37.08 -29.36 -4.46
C LYS A 61 36.26 -30.56 -4.93
N TYR A 62 35.09 -30.33 -5.53
CA TYR A 62 34.21 -31.37 -6.07
C TYR A 62 34.36 -31.60 -7.58
N GLY A 63 35.42 -31.05 -8.19
CA GLY A 63 35.74 -31.28 -9.60
C GLY A 63 34.96 -30.41 -10.58
N TYR A 64 34.29 -29.35 -10.11
CA TYR A 64 33.62 -28.36 -10.98
C TYR A 64 34.51 -27.11 -11.08
N ASN A 65 35.15 -26.92 -12.23
CA ASN A 65 36.02 -25.78 -12.49
C ASN A 65 35.24 -24.56 -12.98
N THR A 66 34.08 -24.79 -13.59
CA THR A 66 33.20 -23.77 -14.14
C THR A 66 31.76 -23.97 -13.68
N THR A 67 30.97 -22.92 -13.83
CA THR A 67 29.54 -22.93 -13.53
C THR A 67 28.77 -23.80 -14.53
N ASP A 68 29.26 -23.91 -15.76
CA ASP A 68 28.67 -24.75 -16.81
C ASP A 68 28.89 -26.23 -16.53
N GLU A 69 30.05 -26.62 -15.97
CA GLU A 69 30.30 -28.00 -15.55
C GLU A 69 29.33 -28.43 -14.44
N LEU A 70 29.09 -27.53 -13.47
CA LEU A 70 28.13 -27.74 -12.41
C LEU A 70 26.69 -27.83 -12.94
N ASP A 71 26.29 -26.90 -13.80
CA ASP A 71 24.96 -26.89 -14.42
C ASP A 71 24.70 -28.16 -15.23
N ASN A 72 25.68 -28.60 -16.03
CA ASN A 72 25.60 -29.87 -16.75
C ASN A 72 25.46 -31.07 -15.80
N ALA A 73 26.14 -31.05 -14.65
CA ALA A 73 25.99 -32.11 -13.65
C ALA A 73 24.59 -32.11 -13.03
N VAL A 74 24.05 -30.94 -12.69
CA VAL A 74 22.68 -30.80 -12.16
C VAL A 74 21.65 -31.27 -13.19
N GLN A 75 21.77 -30.85 -14.45
CA GLN A 75 20.84 -31.28 -15.51
C GLN A 75 20.86 -32.79 -15.77
N LYS A 76 22.00 -33.46 -15.60
CA LYS A 76 22.09 -34.94 -15.71
C LYS A 76 21.37 -35.66 -14.58
N VAL A 77 21.33 -35.06 -13.39
CA VAL A 77 20.67 -35.62 -12.20
C VAL A 77 19.16 -35.35 -12.24
N LEU A 78 18.76 -34.13 -12.63
CA LEU A 78 17.37 -33.74 -12.72
C LEU A 78 16.65 -34.44 -13.88
N LYS A 79 15.41 -34.89 -13.64
CA LYS A 79 14.56 -35.53 -14.65
C LYS A 79 13.13 -35.01 -14.57
N GLY A 80 12.41 -35.08 -15.68
CA GLY A 80 10.99 -34.70 -15.79
C GLY A 80 10.75 -33.23 -15.38
N LYS A 81 9.66 -33.00 -14.62
CA LYS A 81 9.22 -31.66 -14.20
C LYS A 81 10.30 -30.85 -13.45
N ALA A 82 11.15 -31.51 -12.67
CA ALA A 82 12.21 -30.81 -11.94
C ALA A 82 13.28 -30.21 -12.88
N LEU A 83 13.62 -30.91 -13.96
CA LEU A 83 14.53 -30.39 -14.99
C LEU A 83 13.88 -29.25 -15.78
N GLU A 84 12.60 -29.38 -16.13
CA GLU A 84 11.84 -28.32 -16.80
C GLU A 84 11.79 -27.05 -15.96
N ASP A 85 11.46 -27.17 -14.66
CA ASP A 85 11.41 -26.04 -13.75
C ASP A 85 12.80 -25.41 -13.55
N TYR A 86 13.86 -26.22 -13.44
CA TYR A 86 15.25 -25.77 -13.38
C TYR A 86 15.64 -24.96 -14.64
N ASN A 87 15.38 -25.51 -15.83
CA ASN A 87 15.68 -24.85 -17.10
C ASN A 87 14.89 -23.55 -17.26
N ARG A 88 13.63 -23.52 -16.83
CA ARG A 88 12.81 -22.30 -16.85
C ARG A 88 13.45 -21.20 -15.99
N ILE A 89 13.95 -21.53 -14.81
CA ILE A 89 14.63 -20.56 -13.94
C ILE A 89 15.92 -20.12 -14.55
N LYS A 90 16.74 -21.05 -15.03
CA LYS A 90 18.00 -20.73 -15.68
C LYS A 90 17.80 -19.70 -16.81
N GLN A 91 16.79 -19.91 -17.66
CA GLN A 91 16.42 -18.97 -18.72
C GLN A 91 15.93 -17.60 -18.19
N GLN A 92 15.25 -17.58 -17.05
CA GLN A 92 14.87 -16.33 -16.38
C GLN A 92 16.08 -15.64 -15.75
N MET A 93 17.06 -16.42 -15.31
CA MET A 93 18.27 -15.98 -14.65
C MET A 93 19.32 -15.39 -15.58
N ASP A 94 19.46 -15.92 -16.79
CA ASP A 94 20.36 -15.38 -17.82
C ASP A 94 20.02 -13.93 -18.20
N LYS A 95 18.84 -13.44 -17.78
CA LYS A 95 18.38 -12.06 -17.94
C LYS A 95 18.48 -11.23 -16.65
N SER A 96 19.07 -11.76 -15.59
CA SER A 96 18.96 -11.24 -14.23
C SER A 96 20.30 -10.88 -13.57
N ASP A 97 20.21 -10.26 -12.39
CA ASP A 97 21.32 -9.75 -11.58
C ASP A 97 22.28 -10.88 -11.10
N GLU A 98 23.56 -10.56 -10.94
CA GLU A 98 24.66 -11.48 -10.54
C GLU A 98 24.37 -12.21 -9.22
N ALA A 99 23.57 -11.58 -8.35
CA ALA A 99 23.11 -12.13 -7.09
C ALA A 99 22.26 -13.40 -7.27
N ILE A 100 21.38 -13.44 -8.26
CA ILE A 100 20.51 -14.61 -8.51
C ILE A 100 21.37 -15.75 -9.04
N THR A 101 22.30 -15.46 -9.94
CA THR A 101 23.32 -16.39 -10.46
C THR A 101 24.13 -17.03 -9.33
N SER A 102 24.58 -16.22 -8.37
CA SER A 102 25.33 -16.71 -7.20
C SER A 102 24.48 -17.65 -6.32
N ILE A 103 23.23 -17.27 -6.03
CA ILE A 103 22.29 -18.10 -5.26
C ILE A 103 22.07 -19.47 -5.92
N PHE A 104 21.88 -19.49 -7.24
CA PHE A 104 21.67 -20.72 -7.99
C PHE A 104 22.91 -21.60 -8.07
N GLN A 105 24.09 -20.99 -8.19
CA GLN A 105 25.35 -21.73 -8.11
C GLN A 105 25.47 -22.41 -6.74
N ILE A 106 25.16 -21.69 -5.65
CA ILE A 106 25.19 -22.25 -4.29
C ILE A 106 24.25 -23.45 -4.18
N THR A 107 22.98 -23.31 -4.56
CA THR A 107 22.03 -24.43 -4.49
C THR A 107 22.43 -25.59 -5.38
N SER A 108 23.00 -25.31 -6.56
CA SER A 108 23.47 -26.32 -7.50
C SER A 108 24.67 -27.10 -6.95
N VAL A 109 25.65 -26.44 -6.34
CA VAL A 109 26.80 -27.09 -5.69
C VAL A 109 26.32 -27.98 -4.56
N ILE A 110 25.48 -27.44 -3.67
CA ILE A 110 24.95 -28.21 -2.54
C ILE A 110 24.20 -29.44 -3.04
N GLY A 111 23.32 -29.28 -4.03
CA GLY A 111 22.55 -30.40 -4.59
C GLY A 111 23.42 -31.45 -5.28
N ALA A 112 24.43 -31.03 -6.06
CA ALA A 112 25.32 -31.94 -6.76
C ALA A 112 26.24 -32.72 -5.81
N VAL A 113 26.73 -32.05 -4.77
CA VAL A 113 27.69 -32.62 -3.80
C VAL A 113 27.04 -33.60 -2.82
N THR A 114 25.88 -33.23 -2.31
CA THR A 114 25.24 -33.98 -1.21
C THR A 114 24.37 -35.11 -1.72
N GLY A 115 23.96 -35.08 -3.00
CA GLY A 115 23.00 -36.03 -3.53
C GLY A 115 21.60 -35.92 -2.89
N ILE A 116 21.40 -35.00 -1.94
CA ILE A 116 20.08 -34.65 -1.42
C ILE A 116 19.29 -34.10 -2.59
N PHE A 117 18.21 -34.82 -2.91
CA PHE A 117 17.32 -34.50 -4.00
C PHE A 117 17.04 -33.00 -4.02
N LEU A 118 17.55 -32.41 -5.10
CA LEU A 118 17.28 -31.07 -5.62
C LEU A 118 15.80 -30.68 -5.60
N GLY A 119 14.84 -31.56 -5.33
CA GLY A 119 13.43 -31.20 -5.21
C GLY A 119 13.17 -30.02 -4.26
N ALA A 120 13.61 -30.09 -3.00
CA ALA A 120 13.36 -29.01 -2.05
C ALA A 120 14.20 -27.75 -2.34
N LEU A 121 15.48 -27.92 -2.67
CA LEU A 121 16.42 -26.83 -2.97
C LEU A 121 16.18 -26.15 -4.33
N VAL A 122 15.71 -26.89 -5.34
CA VAL A 122 15.24 -26.37 -6.62
C VAL A 122 13.89 -25.73 -6.45
N ILE A 123 12.96 -26.25 -5.64
CA ILE A 123 11.73 -25.52 -5.29
C ILE A 123 12.06 -24.22 -4.56
N LEU A 124 13.05 -24.22 -3.67
CA LEU A 124 13.64 -23.01 -3.09
C LEU A 124 14.20 -22.11 -4.19
N GLY A 125 15.03 -22.62 -5.10
CA GLY A 125 15.59 -21.89 -6.25
C GLY A 125 14.52 -21.31 -7.20
N ILE A 126 13.43 -22.05 -7.43
CA ILE A 126 12.24 -21.67 -8.19
C ILE A 126 11.54 -20.51 -7.48
N MET A 127 11.34 -20.66 -6.17
CA MET A 127 10.76 -19.61 -5.35
C MET A 127 11.67 -18.38 -5.31
N THR A 128 12.96 -18.52 -5.08
CA THR A 128 13.90 -17.40 -4.94
C THR A 128 14.18 -16.69 -6.25
N GLY A 129 14.35 -17.40 -7.36
CA GLY A 129 14.68 -16.81 -8.67
C GLY A 129 13.50 -16.07 -9.29
N GLY A 130 12.33 -16.73 -9.36
CA GLY A 130 11.12 -16.10 -9.89
C GLY A 130 10.63 -14.97 -9.00
N VAL A 131 10.72 -15.12 -7.67
CA VAL A 131 10.28 -14.07 -6.75
C VAL A 131 11.29 -12.95 -6.66
N ALA A 132 12.61 -13.20 -6.61
CA ALA A 132 13.59 -12.10 -6.60
C ALA A 132 13.44 -11.21 -7.82
N LEU A 133 13.24 -11.79 -9.01
CA LEU A 133 12.95 -11.03 -10.23
C LEU A 133 11.64 -10.25 -10.14
N ALA A 134 10.57 -10.90 -9.69
CA ALA A 134 9.27 -10.25 -9.56
C ALA A 134 9.27 -9.15 -8.51
N VAL A 135 10.00 -9.33 -7.41
CA VAL A 135 10.21 -8.35 -6.35
C VAL A 135 10.96 -7.13 -6.88
N LEU A 136 12.06 -7.34 -7.63
CA LEU A 136 12.84 -6.25 -8.22
C LEU A 136 12.00 -5.45 -9.23
N GLY A 137 11.22 -6.13 -10.07
CA GLY A 137 10.29 -5.48 -11.00
C GLY A 137 9.13 -4.76 -10.30
N ALA A 138 8.59 -5.35 -9.23
CA ALA A 138 7.47 -4.78 -8.47
C ALA A 138 7.85 -3.46 -7.84
N ILE A 139 9.07 -3.31 -7.28
CA ILE A 139 9.47 -2.07 -6.62
C ILE A 139 9.64 -0.91 -7.60
N GLY A 140 10.16 -1.16 -8.80
CA GLY A 140 10.18 -0.14 -9.86
C GLY A 140 8.78 0.36 -10.21
N ALA A 141 7.81 -0.55 -10.32
CA ALA A 141 6.41 -0.19 -10.58
C ALA A 141 5.75 0.55 -9.40
N ILE A 142 6.00 0.10 -8.17
CA ILE A 142 5.51 0.72 -6.92
C ILE A 142 5.95 2.19 -6.84
N LEU A 143 7.25 2.46 -7.09
CA LEU A 143 7.78 3.83 -7.04
C LEU A 143 7.16 4.73 -8.14
N GLY A 144 6.84 4.16 -9.31
CA GLY A 144 6.10 4.86 -10.35
C GLY A 144 4.69 5.29 -9.91
N VAL A 145 3.95 4.41 -9.23
CA VAL A 145 2.62 4.72 -8.69
C VAL A 145 2.70 5.79 -7.60
N VAL A 146 3.72 5.74 -6.73
CA VAL A 146 3.97 6.76 -5.72
C VAL A 146 4.20 8.14 -6.34
N ALA A 147 5.01 8.21 -7.40
CA ALA A 147 5.25 9.46 -8.12
C ALA A 147 3.96 10.03 -8.74
N LEU A 148 3.13 9.18 -9.35
CA LEU A 148 1.82 9.58 -9.89
C LEU A 148 0.88 10.09 -8.80
N ALA A 149 0.81 9.41 -7.65
CA ALA A 149 -0.03 9.84 -6.53
C ALA A 149 0.41 11.21 -5.97
N ALA A 150 1.72 11.47 -5.91
CA ALA A 150 2.25 12.76 -5.49
C ALA A 150 1.80 13.91 -6.42
N VAL A 151 1.78 13.67 -7.73
CA VAL A 151 1.27 14.65 -8.71
C VAL A 151 -0.22 14.92 -8.47
N LEU A 152 -1.02 13.88 -8.22
CA LEU A 152 -2.47 14.01 -7.98
C LEU A 152 -2.82 14.86 -6.75
N PHE A 153 -1.93 14.96 -5.74
CA PHE A 153 -2.16 15.82 -4.56
C PHE A 153 -1.93 17.31 -4.81
N SER A 154 -1.18 17.66 -5.86
CA SER A 154 -0.66 19.01 -6.05
C SER A 154 -1.53 19.94 -6.89
N ILE A 155 -2.51 19.43 -7.65
CA ILE A 155 -3.12 20.21 -8.74
C ILE A 155 -4.62 20.51 -8.55
N TRP A 156 -5.38 19.72 -7.78
CA TRP A 156 -6.86 19.74 -7.88
C TRP A 156 -7.56 20.21 -6.60
N GLU A 157 -8.74 20.79 -6.78
CA GLU A 157 -9.63 21.30 -5.73
C GLU A 157 -11.01 20.63 -5.82
N GLY A 158 -11.70 20.53 -4.68
CA GLY A 158 -13.11 20.14 -4.59
C GLY A 158 -13.37 18.63 -4.72
N ALA A 159 -14.45 18.24 -5.41
CA ALA A 159 -14.82 16.83 -5.57
C ALA A 159 -13.80 16.03 -6.39
N GLN A 160 -13.15 16.69 -7.35
CA GLN A 160 -12.10 16.07 -8.14
C GLN A 160 -10.92 15.66 -7.26
N GLU A 161 -10.55 16.51 -6.29
CA GLU A 161 -9.56 16.20 -5.26
C GLU A 161 -9.99 14.98 -4.42
N ARG A 162 -11.27 14.93 -3.99
CA ARG A 162 -11.81 13.80 -3.24
C ARG A 162 -11.73 12.48 -4.04
N ALA A 163 -12.14 12.49 -5.31
CA ALA A 163 -12.09 11.32 -6.18
C ALA A 163 -10.65 10.84 -6.39
N ASN A 164 -9.73 11.77 -6.64
CA ASN A 164 -8.31 11.47 -6.75
C ASN A 164 -7.72 10.89 -5.48
N MET A 165 -8.08 11.44 -4.32
CA MET A 165 -7.56 10.92 -3.05
C MET A 165 -8.09 9.53 -2.76
N ARG A 166 -9.36 9.24 -3.05
CA ARG A 166 -9.91 7.87 -2.94
C ARG A 166 -9.17 6.91 -3.85
N LYS A 167 -8.92 7.32 -5.09
CA LYS A 167 -8.12 6.53 -6.04
C LYS A 167 -6.69 6.32 -5.51
N ALA A 168 -6.04 7.36 -5.01
CA ALA A 168 -4.70 7.28 -4.46
C ALA A 168 -4.64 6.38 -3.21
N ILE A 169 -5.60 6.48 -2.29
CA ILE A 169 -5.73 5.60 -1.12
C ILE A 169 -5.89 4.15 -1.57
N ASN A 170 -6.72 3.90 -2.59
CA ASN A 170 -6.93 2.57 -3.14
C ASN A 170 -5.63 1.98 -3.72
N ASP A 171 -5.03 2.70 -4.68
CA ASP A 171 -3.81 2.29 -5.37
C ASP A 171 -2.67 2.10 -4.35
N LEU A 172 -2.40 3.09 -3.49
CA LEU A 172 -1.31 3.04 -2.52
C LEU A 172 -1.52 1.99 -1.43
N SER A 173 -2.77 1.69 -1.03
CA SER A 173 -3.04 0.62 -0.06
C SER A 173 -2.58 -0.73 -0.59
N ILE A 174 -2.85 -1.03 -1.87
CA ILE A 174 -2.42 -2.27 -2.52
C ILE A 174 -0.90 -2.28 -2.71
N GLU A 175 -0.32 -1.18 -3.18
CA GLU A 175 1.13 -1.08 -3.36
C GLU A 175 1.89 -1.18 -2.03
N ARG A 176 1.32 -0.71 -0.91
CA ARG A 176 1.88 -0.91 0.43
C ARG A 176 1.99 -2.39 0.80
N VAL A 177 0.96 -3.18 0.51
CA VAL A 177 1.00 -4.63 0.78
C VAL A 177 2.08 -5.29 -0.09
N LYS A 178 2.16 -4.93 -1.37
CA LYS A 178 3.20 -5.43 -2.29
C LYS A 178 4.62 -5.05 -1.81
N ALA A 179 4.84 -3.79 -1.43
CA ALA A 179 6.13 -3.30 -0.96
C ALA A 179 6.57 -4.02 0.31
N ARG A 180 5.65 -4.24 1.28
CA ARG A 180 5.98 -5.00 2.49
C ARG A 180 6.26 -6.47 2.18
N ALA A 181 5.47 -7.10 1.33
CA ALA A 181 5.70 -8.48 0.91
C ALA A 181 7.07 -8.63 0.23
N ALA A 182 7.42 -7.70 -0.67
CA ALA A 182 8.72 -7.60 -1.33
C ALA A 182 9.88 -7.48 -0.34
N TYR A 183 9.75 -6.61 0.65
CA TYR A 183 10.72 -6.47 1.74
C TYR A 183 10.91 -7.80 2.50
N GLU A 184 9.84 -8.46 2.94
CA GLU A 184 9.92 -9.72 3.69
C GLU A 184 10.55 -10.85 2.86
N ALA A 185 10.22 -10.92 1.58
CA ALA A 185 10.82 -11.87 0.65
C ALA A 185 12.35 -11.66 0.52
N MET A 186 12.78 -10.39 0.40
CA MET A 186 14.21 -10.05 0.35
C MET A 186 14.92 -10.30 1.68
N ASN A 187 14.24 -10.08 2.79
CA ASN A 187 14.77 -10.37 4.13
C ASN A 187 14.99 -11.87 4.33
N ALA A 188 14.05 -12.71 3.88
CA ALA A 188 14.23 -14.15 3.86
C ALA A 188 15.43 -14.57 2.99
N LEU A 189 15.63 -13.94 1.83
CA LEU A 189 16.79 -14.18 0.96
C LEU A 189 18.11 -13.78 1.64
N ALA A 190 18.16 -12.63 2.31
CA ALA A 190 19.34 -12.15 3.02
C ALA A 190 19.70 -13.07 4.20
N ASN A 191 18.71 -13.49 5.00
CA ASN A 191 18.90 -14.44 6.09
C ASN A 191 19.43 -15.78 5.58
N TRP A 192 18.92 -16.24 4.45
CA TRP A 192 19.37 -17.49 3.85
C TRP A 192 20.80 -17.39 3.30
N ALA A 193 21.15 -16.29 2.63
CA ALA A 193 22.54 -16.00 2.22
C ALA A 193 23.48 -15.96 3.43
N TYR A 194 23.05 -15.37 4.55
CA TYR A 194 23.80 -15.37 5.81
C TYR A 194 24.01 -16.78 6.37
N ASN A 195 22.97 -17.62 6.36
CA ASN A 195 23.08 -19.01 6.81
C ASN A 195 24.05 -19.83 5.94
N ILE A 196 24.06 -19.60 4.63
CA ILE A 196 25.07 -20.20 3.73
C ILE A 196 26.47 -19.72 4.09
N LYS A 197 26.65 -18.41 4.33
CA LYS A 197 27.93 -17.86 4.76
C LYS A 197 28.41 -18.55 6.04
N LEU A 198 27.56 -18.64 7.06
CA LEU A 198 27.90 -19.31 8.32
C LEU A 198 28.34 -20.76 8.09
N TRP A 199 27.66 -21.49 7.21
CA TRP A 199 28.04 -22.84 6.83
C TRP A 199 29.39 -22.93 6.10
N LEU A 200 29.67 -22.02 5.17
CA LEU A 200 30.94 -21.95 4.46
C LEU A 200 32.10 -21.50 5.36
N ASP A 201 31.80 -20.72 6.39
CA ASP A 201 32.80 -20.15 7.31
C ASP A 201 33.22 -21.13 8.41
N GLU A 202 32.37 -22.11 8.74
CA GLU A 202 32.60 -23.03 9.84
C GLU A 202 32.97 -24.44 9.35
N PRO A 203 34.26 -24.85 9.39
CA PRO A 203 34.72 -26.12 8.83
C PRO A 203 34.01 -27.34 9.41
N LEU A 204 33.65 -27.28 10.70
CA LEU A 204 32.94 -28.35 11.42
C LEU A 204 31.50 -28.55 10.93
N ILE A 205 30.85 -27.49 10.45
CA ILE A 205 29.51 -27.55 9.86
C ILE A 205 29.62 -27.90 8.37
N SER A 206 30.65 -27.42 7.67
CA SER A 206 30.85 -27.69 6.23
C SER A 206 30.92 -29.18 5.89
N GLY A 207 31.38 -30.02 6.83
CA GLY A 207 31.43 -31.48 6.69
C GLY A 207 30.19 -32.22 7.20
N ASN A 208 29.21 -31.53 7.80
CA ASN A 208 28.00 -32.14 8.37
C ASN A 208 26.76 -31.76 7.54
N GLU A 209 26.43 -32.64 6.60
CA GLU A 209 25.31 -32.48 5.67
C GLU A 209 23.94 -32.38 6.34
N GLU A 210 23.69 -33.17 7.40
CA GLU A 210 22.42 -33.13 8.14
C GLU A 210 22.18 -31.78 8.82
N LEU A 211 23.23 -31.21 9.42
CA LEU A 211 23.16 -29.91 10.09
C LEU A 211 22.88 -28.79 9.08
N MET A 212 23.52 -28.85 7.91
CA MET A 212 23.28 -27.93 6.81
C MET A 212 21.84 -28.05 6.32
N LYS A 213 21.35 -29.27 6.06
CA LYS A 213 19.97 -29.50 5.62
C LYS A 213 18.95 -28.91 6.60
N LYS A 214 19.15 -29.18 7.89
CA LYS A 214 18.29 -28.67 8.97
C LYS A 214 18.23 -27.15 9.00
N LYS A 215 19.36 -26.46 8.77
CA LYS A 215 19.42 -24.98 8.74
C LYS A 215 18.86 -24.38 7.45
N LEU A 216 19.07 -25.00 6.30
CA LEU A 216 18.65 -24.44 5.01
C LEU A 216 17.16 -24.70 4.70
N GLU A 217 16.61 -25.86 5.02
CA GLU A 217 15.22 -26.22 4.69
C GLU A 217 14.19 -25.54 5.64
N GLY A 218 14.49 -25.50 6.94
CA GLY A 218 13.54 -25.03 7.95
C GLY A 218 13.36 -23.51 7.97
N ASP A 219 14.46 -22.76 7.86
CA ASP A 219 14.45 -21.32 8.11
C ASP A 219 13.92 -20.55 6.91
N PHE A 220 14.32 -20.90 5.69
CA PHE A 220 13.92 -20.13 4.51
C PHE A 220 12.43 -20.26 4.20
N ALA A 221 11.86 -21.46 4.13
CA ALA A 221 10.46 -21.62 3.77
C ALA A 221 9.54 -20.91 4.77
N LYS A 222 9.89 -21.00 6.06
CA LYS A 222 9.19 -20.31 7.15
C LYS A 222 9.30 -18.79 7.02
N ASP A 223 10.50 -18.27 6.80
CA ASP A 223 10.73 -16.82 6.65
C ASP A 223 10.10 -16.28 5.37
N TYR A 224 10.28 -16.97 4.25
CA TYR A 224 9.69 -16.60 2.97
C TYR A 224 8.16 -16.63 3.03
N ASN A 225 7.57 -17.60 3.72
CA ASN A 225 6.12 -17.61 3.89
C ASN A 225 5.62 -16.33 4.57
N LYS A 226 6.39 -15.64 5.43
CA LYS A 226 5.98 -14.32 5.99
C LYS A 226 5.70 -13.26 4.94
N SER A 227 6.25 -13.39 3.72
CA SER A 227 5.94 -12.51 2.58
C SER A 227 4.58 -12.78 1.94
N LYS A 228 3.97 -13.94 2.19
CA LYS A 228 2.64 -14.30 1.67
C LYS A 228 1.54 -13.67 2.52
N ARG A 229 0.43 -13.31 1.88
CA ARG A 229 -0.73 -12.68 2.53
C ARG A 229 -1.36 -13.57 3.60
N SER A 230 -1.45 -14.87 3.34
CA SER A 230 -2.15 -15.86 4.17
C SER A 230 -1.28 -16.57 5.19
N ALA A 231 0.02 -16.26 5.28
CA ALA A 231 0.92 -17.04 6.12
C ALA A 231 0.58 -16.90 7.60
N VAL A 232 -0.12 -17.89 8.13
CA VAL A 232 -0.42 -18.00 9.55
C VAL A 232 0.89 -18.30 10.26
N VAL A 233 1.46 -17.29 10.91
CA VAL A 233 2.51 -17.56 11.89
C VAL A 233 1.79 -18.07 13.13
N PRO A 234 2.07 -19.30 13.61
CA PRO A 234 1.52 -19.74 14.87
C PRO A 234 1.98 -18.75 15.93
N VAL A 235 1.05 -17.93 16.42
CA VAL A 235 1.28 -17.05 17.56
C VAL A 235 1.58 -18.01 18.70
N SER A 236 2.82 -17.99 19.18
CA SER A 236 3.18 -18.75 20.38
C SER A 236 2.25 -18.26 21.48
N SER A 237 1.37 -19.15 21.94
CA SER A 237 0.24 -18.89 22.85
C SER A 237 0.64 -18.46 24.26
N HIS A 238 1.90 -18.06 24.47
CA HIS A 238 2.42 -17.65 25.77
C HIS A 238 2.23 -16.16 26.06
N ILE A 239 1.69 -15.37 25.13
CA ILE A 239 1.39 -13.96 25.33
C ILE A 239 -0.13 -13.78 25.32
N ASN A 240 -0.70 -13.78 26.53
CA ASN A 240 -2.05 -13.36 26.89
C ASN A 240 -3.21 -14.38 26.70
N PRO A 241 -3.67 -15.05 27.79
CA PRO A 241 -4.77 -16.02 27.76
C PRO A 241 -6.17 -15.40 27.55
N PHE A 242 -6.29 -14.07 27.39
CA PHE A 242 -7.57 -13.39 27.20
C PHE A 242 -7.96 -13.13 25.73
N CYS A 243 -7.17 -13.61 24.76
CA CYS A 243 -7.54 -13.54 23.34
C CYS A 243 -8.17 -14.87 22.88
N ASN A 244 -9.45 -14.79 22.51
CA ASN A 244 -10.26 -15.91 22.02
C ASN A 244 -9.57 -16.64 20.84
N PRO A 245 -9.24 -17.95 20.95
CA PRO A 245 -8.43 -18.68 19.96
C PRO A 245 -9.14 -18.93 18.61
N GLU A 246 -10.45 -18.66 18.51
CA GLU A 246 -11.21 -18.81 17.26
C GLU A 246 -11.09 -17.61 16.30
N ILE A 247 -10.48 -16.50 16.73
CA ILE A 247 -10.28 -15.32 15.87
C ILE A 247 -9.02 -15.51 15.02
N HIS A 248 -9.28 -16.14 13.87
CA HIS A 248 -8.65 -15.91 12.58
C HIS A 248 -7.16 -16.23 12.42
N ALA A 249 -6.93 -17.30 11.66
CA ALA A 249 -5.80 -17.52 10.76
C ALA A 249 -5.66 -16.39 9.70
N ARG A 250 -5.54 -15.12 10.14
CA ARG A 250 -5.11 -14.02 9.29
C ARG A 250 -3.60 -14.13 9.15
N GLY A 251 -3.11 -14.08 7.92
CA GLY A 251 -1.68 -14.16 7.68
C GLY A 251 -0.91 -13.02 8.32
N TYR A 252 0.34 -13.29 8.68
CA TYR A 252 1.28 -12.42 9.38
C TYR A 252 1.37 -11.02 8.76
N LEU A 253 1.40 -10.96 7.43
CA LEU A 253 1.43 -9.70 6.70
C LEU A 253 0.21 -8.81 6.99
N ASN A 254 -0.99 -9.39 6.99
CA ASN A 254 -2.22 -8.66 7.27
C ASN A 254 -2.28 -8.21 8.73
N GLN A 255 -1.89 -9.08 9.67
CA GLN A 255 -1.86 -8.73 11.09
C GLN A 255 -0.88 -7.59 11.36
N PHE A 256 0.32 -7.65 10.77
CA PHE A 256 1.32 -6.61 10.87
C PHE A 256 0.78 -5.26 10.38
N LEU A 257 0.20 -5.20 9.16
CA LEU A 257 -0.30 -3.93 8.61
C LEU A 257 -1.50 -3.37 9.38
N ILE A 258 -2.41 -4.23 9.87
CA ILE A 258 -3.53 -3.80 10.72
C ILE A 258 -3.01 -3.21 12.03
N GLN A 259 -2.08 -3.89 12.70
CA GLN A 259 -1.50 -3.39 13.94
C GLN A 259 -0.70 -2.10 13.70
N TYR A 260 0.04 -2.03 12.60
CA TYR A 260 0.81 -0.86 12.19
C TYR A 260 -0.07 0.37 11.89
N ASP A 261 -1.27 0.17 11.34
CA ASP A 261 -2.27 1.23 11.18
C ASP A 261 -2.92 1.61 12.53
N ARG A 262 -3.23 0.63 13.37
CA ARG A 262 -3.81 0.85 14.71
C ARG A 262 -2.88 1.64 15.62
N ASP A 263 -1.61 1.26 15.70
CA ASP A 263 -0.61 1.88 16.59
C ASP A 263 -0.37 3.37 16.27
N ARG A 264 -0.66 3.77 15.03
CA ARG A 264 -0.48 5.15 14.56
C ARG A 264 -1.80 5.93 14.48
N GLY A 265 -2.92 5.33 14.91
CA GLY A 265 -4.24 5.96 14.80
C GLY A 265 -4.62 6.31 13.36
N ALA A 266 -4.24 5.45 12.40
CA ALA A 266 -4.43 5.73 10.99
C ALA A 266 -5.92 5.81 10.62
N TRP A 267 -6.28 6.75 9.73
CA TRP A 267 -7.63 6.84 9.18
C TRP A 267 -7.81 5.82 8.04
N THR A 268 -8.58 4.74 8.26
CA THR A 268 -8.71 3.61 7.32
C THR A 268 -10.12 3.46 6.73
N ASN A 269 -11.00 4.44 6.89
CA ASN A 269 -12.43 4.29 6.55
C ASN A 269 -12.68 4.08 5.05
N GLU A 270 -11.78 4.55 4.19
CA GLU A 270 -11.87 4.42 2.73
C GLU A 270 -10.78 3.52 2.14
N ASP A 271 -10.05 2.80 2.98
CA ASP A 271 -9.12 1.78 2.51
C ASP A 271 -9.91 0.71 1.73
N PRO A 272 -9.38 0.21 0.59
CA PRO A 272 -9.98 -0.93 -0.08
C PRO A 272 -9.86 -2.18 0.78
N ASN A 273 -10.52 -3.27 0.39
CA ASN A 273 -10.32 -4.58 1.01
C ASN A 273 -8.97 -5.21 0.62
N TRP A 274 -7.87 -4.51 0.91
CA TRP A 274 -6.49 -4.93 0.63
C TRP A 274 -6.08 -6.16 1.43
N GLN A 275 -6.85 -6.55 2.44
CA GLN A 275 -6.67 -7.79 3.20
C GLN A 275 -7.03 -9.03 2.40
N SER A 276 -7.81 -8.87 1.33
CA SER A 276 -8.28 -9.93 0.43
C SER A 276 -7.52 -9.96 -0.89
N GLY A 277 -7.55 -11.11 -1.59
CA GLY A 277 -6.94 -11.34 -2.91
C GLY A 277 -5.93 -12.49 -2.89
N PRO A 278 -5.09 -12.64 -3.94
CA PRO A 278 -4.19 -13.79 -4.04
C PRO A 278 -3.16 -13.80 -2.91
N ASP A 279 -2.79 -15.01 -2.48
CA ASP A 279 -1.82 -15.23 -1.39
C ASP A 279 -0.41 -14.79 -1.77
N ASN A 280 -0.03 -15.05 -3.03
CA ASN A 280 1.24 -14.62 -3.58
C ASN A 280 1.05 -13.31 -4.35
N ILE A 281 1.17 -12.20 -3.62
CA ILE A 281 0.96 -10.85 -4.14
C ILE A 281 2.11 -10.40 -5.06
N ILE A 282 3.31 -10.98 -4.89
CA ILE A 282 4.50 -10.58 -5.62
C ILE A 282 4.69 -11.39 -6.91
N ALA A 283 4.05 -12.56 -7.02
CA ALA A 283 4.15 -13.36 -8.23
C ALA A 283 3.70 -12.52 -9.44
N PRO A 284 4.46 -12.56 -10.54
CA PRO A 284 4.06 -11.93 -11.78
C PRO A 284 2.84 -12.70 -12.27
N THR A 285 1.66 -12.20 -11.95
CA THR A 285 0.44 -12.76 -12.47
C THR A 285 0.48 -12.48 -13.96
N THR A 286 0.48 -13.52 -14.78
CA THR A 286 0.09 -13.44 -16.20
C THR A 286 -1.30 -12.78 -16.36
N ALA A 287 -2.07 -12.70 -15.27
CA ALA A 287 -3.31 -11.96 -15.10
C ALA A 287 -3.16 -10.52 -14.54
N SER A 288 -1.98 -9.89 -14.54
CA SER A 288 -1.74 -8.52 -14.03
C SER A 288 -2.46 -7.40 -14.82
N ARG A 289 -3.46 -7.74 -15.64
CA ARG A 289 -4.50 -6.81 -16.12
C ARG A 289 -5.49 -6.37 -15.04
N PHE A 290 -5.26 -6.66 -13.76
CA PHE A 290 -5.83 -5.87 -12.67
C PHE A 290 -5.09 -4.54 -12.53
N SER A 291 -5.06 -3.76 -13.61
CA SER A 291 -5.03 -2.31 -13.51
C SER A 291 -6.30 -1.90 -12.77
N SER A 292 -6.18 -1.03 -11.78
CA SER A 292 -7.31 -0.46 -11.03
C SER A 292 -8.36 0.24 -11.91
N SER A 293 -8.12 0.34 -13.21
CA SER A 293 -9.07 0.84 -14.21
C SER A 293 -10.30 -0.05 -14.43
N HIS A 294 -10.25 -1.37 -14.20
CA HIS A 294 -11.36 -2.25 -14.61
C HIS A 294 -12.45 -2.51 -13.57
N TYR A 295 -12.27 -2.09 -12.30
CA TYR A 295 -13.22 -2.43 -11.23
C TYR A 295 -14.33 -1.39 -10.99
N PHE A 296 -14.31 -0.23 -11.67
CA PHE A 296 -15.20 0.89 -11.34
C PHE A 296 -15.99 1.52 -12.50
N PHE A 297 -15.89 0.99 -13.72
CA PHE A 297 -16.63 1.58 -14.85
C PHE A 297 -18.13 1.23 -14.90
N ASP A 298 -18.66 0.43 -13.96
CA ASP A 298 -20.03 -0.12 -14.08
C ASP A 298 -20.98 0.19 -12.91
N LYS A 299 -20.79 1.33 -12.23
CA LYS A 299 -21.81 1.86 -11.29
C LYS A 299 -22.00 3.37 -11.42
N GLY A 300 -22.43 3.79 -12.61
CA GLY A 300 -23.06 5.09 -12.81
C GLY A 300 -24.57 4.95 -12.67
N GLU A 301 -25.10 5.23 -11.46
CA GLU A 301 -26.43 5.80 -11.20
C GLU A 301 -26.69 5.77 -9.68
N TYR A 302 -26.35 6.86 -8.99
CA TYR A 302 -26.87 7.11 -7.65
C TYR A 302 -28.27 7.72 -7.79
N HIS A 303 -29.31 6.88 -7.77
CA HIS A 303 -30.68 7.35 -7.56
C HIS A 303 -30.83 7.80 -6.10
N VAL A 304 -30.84 9.12 -5.88
CA VAL A 304 -31.22 9.70 -4.59
C VAL A 304 -32.73 9.67 -4.46
N ASN A 305 -33.23 9.02 -3.41
CA ASN A 305 -34.65 8.97 -3.07
C ASN A 305 -35.07 10.32 -2.46
N PRO A 306 -35.97 11.10 -3.10
CA PRO A 306 -36.42 12.40 -2.60
C PRO A 306 -37.29 12.30 -1.32
N ALA A 307 -37.67 11.10 -0.87
CA ALA A 307 -38.50 10.90 0.32
C ALA A 307 -37.75 10.95 1.67
N LEU A 308 -36.43 11.19 1.68
CA LEU A 308 -35.62 11.28 2.91
C LEU A 308 -35.49 12.70 3.48
N MET A 309 -36.23 13.68 2.96
CA MET A 309 -36.37 14.98 3.61
C MET A 309 -37.42 14.89 4.73
N ALA A 310 -36.96 15.11 5.97
CA ALA A 310 -37.70 15.20 7.23
C ALA A 310 -38.19 13.87 7.85
N THR A 311 -37.28 13.05 8.36
CA THR A 311 -37.58 12.21 9.53
C THR A 311 -37.44 13.05 10.80
N LYS A 312 -38.52 13.11 11.59
CA LYS A 312 -38.54 13.69 12.94
C LYS A 312 -37.35 13.16 13.74
N ARG A 313 -36.61 14.08 14.37
CA ARG A 313 -35.56 13.81 15.35
C ARG A 313 -36.06 12.77 16.36
N ALA A 314 -35.41 11.61 16.41
CA ALA A 314 -35.69 10.61 17.44
C ALA A 314 -35.40 11.23 18.81
N GLU A 315 -36.31 11.05 19.77
CA GLU A 315 -36.07 11.51 21.13
C GLU A 315 -34.87 10.77 21.74
N PRO A 316 -34.04 11.48 22.53
CA PRO A 316 -32.87 10.88 23.14
C PRO A 316 -33.29 9.76 24.10
N VAL A 317 -32.78 8.55 23.86
CA VAL A 317 -32.84 7.44 24.80
C VAL A 317 -31.95 7.82 25.99
N GLY A 318 -32.55 7.97 27.16
CA GLY A 318 -31.89 8.42 28.39
C GLY A 318 -30.69 7.55 28.76
N GLY A 319 -29.50 8.16 28.69
CA GLY A 319 -28.26 7.67 29.28
C GLY A 319 -27.44 8.87 29.71
N ASP A 320 -27.19 9.00 31.01
CA ASP A 320 -26.51 10.13 31.67
C ASP A 320 -25.01 10.18 31.36
N HIS A 321 -24.67 10.40 30.09
CA HIS A 321 -23.34 10.84 29.69
C HIS A 321 -23.44 12.25 29.11
N ASP A 322 -23.07 13.24 29.93
CA ASP A 322 -22.89 14.65 29.55
C ASP A 322 -21.74 14.79 28.53
N PHE A 323 -21.96 14.33 27.31
CA PHE A 323 -21.26 14.87 26.16
C PHE A 323 -22.02 16.14 25.74
N PRO A 324 -21.36 17.31 25.61
CA PRO A 324 -22.03 18.47 25.06
C PRO A 324 -22.61 18.06 23.70
N PRO A 325 -23.86 18.44 23.38
CA PRO A 325 -24.48 18.04 22.13
C PRO A 325 -23.58 18.49 20.98
N ASP A 326 -23.12 17.53 20.16
CA ASP A 326 -22.34 17.82 18.96
C ASP A 326 -23.18 18.75 18.06
N HIS A 327 -22.86 20.04 18.09
CA HIS A 327 -23.50 21.00 17.22
C HIS A 327 -22.99 20.77 15.81
N PRO A 328 -23.87 20.68 14.80
CA PRO A 328 -23.44 20.45 13.43
C PRO A 328 -22.52 21.60 12.99
N PRO A 329 -21.48 21.33 12.18
CA PRO A 329 -20.50 22.33 11.80
C PRO A 329 -21.18 23.51 11.08
N THR A 330 -20.94 24.71 11.61
CA THR A 330 -21.40 25.97 11.02
C THR A 330 -20.25 26.71 10.37
N ILE A 331 -20.56 27.34 9.25
CA ILE A 331 -19.60 28.09 8.44
C ILE A 331 -20.19 29.46 8.17
N LYS A 332 -19.42 30.50 8.49
CA LYS A 332 -19.82 31.88 8.34
C LYS A 332 -18.89 32.59 7.38
N PHE A 333 -19.44 33.25 6.38
CA PHE A 333 -18.69 34.02 5.41
C PHE A 333 -19.44 35.27 4.99
N ASP A 334 -18.68 36.29 4.62
CA ASP A 334 -19.20 37.44 3.90
C ASP A 334 -19.19 37.14 2.41
N TYR A 335 -20.21 37.62 1.70
CA TYR A 335 -20.26 37.57 0.25
C TYR A 335 -20.41 38.96 -0.34
N LYS A 336 -19.74 39.20 -1.46
CA LYS A 336 -19.87 40.42 -2.27
C LYS A 336 -20.14 40.04 -3.71
N SER A 337 -21.28 40.47 -4.23
CA SER A 337 -21.70 40.26 -5.62
C SER A 337 -22.23 41.56 -6.24
N PRO A 338 -22.37 41.64 -7.57
CA PRO A 338 -23.06 42.75 -8.22
C PRO A 338 -24.53 42.87 -7.81
N ASP A 339 -25.15 41.75 -7.43
CA ASP A 339 -26.56 41.65 -7.05
C ASP A 339 -26.80 41.98 -5.55
N GLY A 340 -25.73 42.10 -4.77
CA GLY A 340 -25.79 42.46 -3.35
C GLY A 340 -24.59 41.95 -2.55
N SER A 341 -24.50 42.39 -1.30
CA SER A 341 -23.52 41.89 -0.34
C SER A 341 -24.18 41.60 1.00
N GLY A 342 -23.64 40.64 1.74
CA GLY A 342 -24.11 40.31 3.07
C GLY A 342 -23.25 39.26 3.75
N THR A 343 -23.69 38.85 4.94
CA THR A 343 -23.09 37.75 5.70
C THR A 343 -24.01 36.56 5.66
N LEU A 344 -23.47 35.36 5.42
CA LEU A 344 -24.22 34.12 5.43
C LEU A 344 -23.56 33.15 6.41
N GLU A 345 -24.38 32.59 7.30
CA GLU A 345 -23.99 31.51 8.22
C GLU A 345 -24.78 30.28 7.81
N LEU A 346 -24.10 29.17 7.53
CA LEU A 346 -24.73 27.93 7.08
C LEU A 346 -24.33 26.76 7.96
N VAL A 347 -25.34 25.97 8.35
CA VAL A 347 -25.18 24.58 8.75
C VAL A 347 -25.09 23.76 7.46
N PHE A 348 -23.93 23.17 7.16
CA PHE A 348 -23.76 22.39 5.93
C PHE A 348 -24.54 21.08 5.98
N SER A 349 -25.20 20.75 4.88
CA SER A 349 -25.95 19.48 4.76
C SER A 349 -25.27 18.51 3.79
N PHE A 350 -25.00 18.93 2.56
CA PHE A 350 -24.43 18.08 1.51
C PHE A 350 -23.65 18.89 0.48
N SER A 351 -22.67 18.26 -0.16
CA SER A 351 -21.87 18.83 -1.26
C SER A 351 -21.73 17.82 -2.39
N ASP A 352 -21.95 18.27 -3.63
CA ASP A 352 -21.64 17.54 -4.87
C ASP A 352 -20.48 18.21 -5.61
N GLU A 353 -20.20 17.81 -6.86
CA GLU A 353 -19.00 18.24 -7.58
C GLU A 353 -18.90 19.74 -7.85
N ILE A 354 -20.05 20.41 -8.00
CA ILE A 354 -20.11 21.82 -8.41
C ILE A 354 -20.91 22.69 -7.45
N SER A 355 -21.54 22.09 -6.44
CA SER A 355 -22.40 22.81 -5.53
C SER A 355 -22.35 22.26 -4.11
N SER A 356 -22.71 23.12 -3.17
CA SER A 356 -22.92 22.73 -1.79
C SER A 356 -24.18 23.34 -1.23
N ARG A 357 -24.84 22.61 -0.33
CA ARG A 357 -26.11 22.98 0.26
C ARG A 357 -25.98 23.15 1.76
N GLY A 358 -26.60 24.19 2.27
CA GLY A 358 -26.63 24.47 3.71
C GLY A 358 -27.95 25.09 4.13
N LEU A 359 -28.19 25.12 5.43
CA LEU A 359 -29.32 25.80 6.04
C LEU A 359 -28.82 27.02 6.79
N ASP A 360 -29.46 28.16 6.60
CA ASP A 360 -29.17 29.34 7.43
C ASP A 360 -29.78 29.22 8.85
N PRO A 361 -29.55 30.16 9.78
CA PRO A 361 -30.13 30.10 11.13
C PRO A 361 -31.66 30.07 11.16
N ASN A 362 -32.32 30.52 10.08
CA ASN A 362 -33.77 30.48 9.92
C ASN A 362 -34.25 29.21 9.20
N HIS A 363 -33.37 28.22 9.00
CA HIS A 363 -33.61 26.99 8.25
C HIS A 363 -33.97 27.21 6.77
N ASN A 364 -33.63 28.38 6.18
CA ASN A 364 -33.77 28.55 4.74
C ASN A 364 -32.68 27.75 4.03
N PRO A 365 -33.01 26.99 2.98
CA PRO A 365 -32.03 26.23 2.25
C PRO A 365 -31.31 27.11 1.22
N TRP A 366 -29.99 27.05 1.25
CA TRP A 366 -29.09 27.75 0.34
C TRP A 366 -28.31 26.76 -0.52
N ILE A 367 -28.06 27.13 -1.78
CA ILE A 367 -27.12 26.45 -2.67
C ILE A 367 -25.97 27.41 -2.99
N ILE A 368 -24.75 26.96 -2.75
CA ILE A 368 -23.51 27.61 -3.19
C ILE A 368 -23.02 26.84 -4.40
N ILE A 369 -23.04 27.45 -5.58
CA ILE A 369 -22.57 26.84 -6.82
C ILE A 369 -21.21 27.45 -7.15
N TYR A 370 -20.21 26.60 -7.35
CA TYR A 370 -18.87 27.01 -7.76
C TYR A 370 -18.89 27.43 -9.24
N GLN A 371 -18.32 28.59 -9.54
CA GLN A 371 -18.07 29.05 -10.91
C GLN A 371 -16.55 29.07 -11.11
N SER A 372 -16.03 28.30 -12.08
CA SER A 372 -14.59 28.35 -12.38
C SER A 372 -14.22 29.78 -12.78
N GLY A 373 -13.39 30.43 -11.97
CA GLY A 373 -12.92 31.79 -12.22
C GLY A 373 -11.92 31.89 -13.38
N GLN A 374 -11.67 33.13 -13.84
CA GLN A 374 -10.54 33.48 -14.71
C GLN A 374 -9.19 33.08 -14.07
N GLU A 375 -8.15 32.95 -14.89
CA GLU A 375 -6.76 32.57 -14.56
C GLU A 375 -6.39 32.72 -13.08
N LEU A 376 -6.54 31.64 -12.32
CA LEU A 376 -6.20 31.58 -10.91
C LEU A 376 -4.69 31.69 -10.74
N ASP A 377 -4.23 32.38 -9.69
CA ASP A 377 -2.84 32.23 -9.24
C ASP A 377 -2.70 30.82 -8.64
N ILE A 378 -2.30 29.88 -9.50
CA ILE A 378 -2.13 28.46 -9.16
C ILE A 378 -1.14 28.29 -7.98
N LYS A 379 -0.27 29.27 -7.74
CA LYS A 379 0.71 29.19 -6.65
C LYS A 379 0.13 29.54 -5.28
N HIS A 380 -0.91 30.37 -5.21
CA HIS A 380 -1.48 30.86 -3.96
C HIS A 380 -3.01 31.05 -4.04
N PRO A 381 -3.79 29.96 -4.22
CA PRO A 381 -5.24 30.09 -4.33
C PRO A 381 -5.88 30.62 -3.04
N ALA A 382 -6.65 31.70 -3.12
CA ALA A 382 -7.46 32.25 -2.03
C ALA A 382 -8.96 32.22 -2.35
N VAL A 383 -9.85 32.14 -1.34
CA VAL A 383 -11.33 32.06 -1.53
C VAL A 383 -11.84 33.24 -2.35
N SER A 384 -11.23 34.41 -2.14
CA SER A 384 -11.54 35.66 -2.83
C SER A 384 -11.26 35.63 -4.34
N ASP A 385 -10.48 34.66 -4.81
CA ASP A 385 -10.10 34.49 -6.21
C ASP A 385 -11.16 33.72 -7.00
N TYR A 386 -12.04 33.02 -6.30
CA TYR A 386 -13.13 32.24 -6.88
C TYR A 386 -14.43 33.03 -6.92
N LEU A 387 -15.25 32.70 -7.90
CA LEU A 387 -16.59 33.23 -8.05
C LEU A 387 -17.60 32.15 -7.72
N PHE A 388 -18.65 32.54 -7.01
CA PHE A 388 -19.70 31.64 -6.57
C PHE A 388 -21.06 32.20 -6.97
N THR A 389 -22.01 31.32 -7.28
CA THR A 389 -23.42 31.69 -7.32
C THR A 389 -24.08 31.22 -6.03
N LEU A 390 -24.61 32.17 -5.25
CA LEU A 390 -25.41 31.85 -4.07
C LEU A 390 -26.88 31.88 -4.46
N VAL A 391 -27.62 30.83 -4.12
CA VAL A 391 -29.05 30.70 -4.39
C VAL A 391 -29.77 30.51 -3.06
N ASP A 392 -30.57 31.50 -2.68
CA ASP A 392 -31.57 31.35 -1.61
C ASP A 392 -32.81 30.67 -2.24
N LEU A 393 -33.04 29.41 -1.89
CA LEU A 393 -34.14 28.65 -2.49
C LEU A 393 -35.51 29.12 -2.00
N ASN A 394 -35.59 29.77 -0.84
CA ASN A 394 -36.85 30.25 -0.29
C ASN A 394 -37.27 31.57 -0.96
N SER A 395 -36.37 32.56 -0.99
CA SER A 395 -36.67 33.86 -1.64
C SER A 395 -36.50 33.83 -3.16
N LYS A 396 -35.92 32.74 -3.70
CA LYS A 396 -35.53 32.60 -5.12
C LYS A 396 -34.53 33.66 -5.59
N LYS A 397 -33.82 34.31 -4.66
CA LYS A 397 -32.76 35.26 -4.97
C LYS A 397 -31.50 34.51 -5.39
N ILE A 398 -30.85 35.02 -6.44
CA ILE A 398 -29.62 34.48 -7.00
C ILE A 398 -28.58 35.60 -6.95
N PHE A 399 -27.45 35.35 -6.30
CA PHE A 399 -26.32 36.26 -6.22
C PHE A 399 -25.17 35.69 -7.05
N ARG A 400 -25.01 36.16 -8.29
CA ARG A 400 -24.01 35.64 -9.24
C ARG A 400 -22.65 36.28 -9.03
N ASN A 401 -21.58 35.58 -9.38
CA ASN A 401 -20.21 36.12 -9.30
C ASN A 401 -19.88 36.65 -7.89
N SER A 402 -20.39 35.98 -6.87
CA SER A 402 -20.16 36.31 -5.47
C SER A 402 -18.72 35.93 -5.11
N LYS A 403 -17.98 36.88 -4.54
CA LYS A 403 -16.71 36.59 -3.85
C LYS A 403 -17.00 36.31 -2.40
N LEU A 404 -16.48 35.20 -1.88
CA LEU A 404 -16.67 34.81 -0.48
C LEU A 404 -15.43 35.14 0.35
N THR A 405 -15.64 35.64 1.56
CA THR A 405 -14.60 35.87 2.56
C THR A 405 -14.98 35.10 3.82
N LEU A 406 -14.24 34.04 4.14
CA LEU A 406 -14.53 33.21 5.31
C LEU A 406 -14.29 34.02 6.59
N ILE A 407 -15.29 34.08 7.47
CA ILE A 407 -15.21 34.76 8.76
C ILE A 407 -14.83 33.76 9.86
N SER A 408 -15.58 32.65 9.95
CA SER A 408 -15.37 31.64 10.99
C SER A 408 -15.91 30.28 10.54
N GLN A 409 -15.32 29.23 11.11
CA GLN A 409 -15.76 27.85 10.95
C GLN A 409 -15.74 27.18 12.32
N THR A 410 -16.85 26.57 12.71
CA THR A 410 -16.91 25.74 13.91
C THR A 410 -16.43 24.34 13.51
N PRO A 411 -15.39 23.78 14.16
CA PRO A 411 -14.97 22.41 13.90
C PRO A 411 -16.12 21.45 14.26
N GLY A 412 -16.36 20.48 13.39
CA GLY A 412 -17.34 19.41 13.61
C GLY A 412 -16.68 18.05 13.81
#